data_AF-A0A0N4X4U1-F1
#
_entry.id   AF-A0A0N4X4U1-F1
#
_cell.length_a   1.000
_cell.length_b   1.000
_cell.length_c   1.000
_cell.angle_alpha   90.00
_cell.angle_beta   90.00
_cell.angle_gamma   90.00
#
_symmetry.space_group_name_H-M   'P 1'
#
loop_
_entity.id
_entity.type
_entity.pdbx_description
1 polymer ?
#
loop_
_entity_poly.entity_id
_entity_poly.type
_entity_poly.pdbx_seq_one_letter_code
_entity_poly.pdbx_strand_id
1 'polypeptide(L)'
;MGRRERRKSEELPDARPSTMQSLKSLSKSRDFSDATEAEMWASTSKLIKKQNLGSTAHCRRCKWSVQANLVRIRKHVNNVHMRFNRFRCNYCSEMFVHQTKAERHQRSQHFGRNIPIIRLPWTLEEKFEIEKTMIECFGFVV
;
A
#
# COMPACT_ATOMS: atom_id res chain seq x y z
N MET A 1 34.88 47.03 -21.82
CA MET A 1 34.18 47.01 -23.13
C MET A 1 33.28 45.76 -23.14
N GLY A 2 32.11 45.80 -22.52
CA GLY A 2 30.81 46.05 -23.17
C GLY A 2 29.98 44.75 -23.07
N ARG A 3 29.24 44.49 -21.98
CA ARG A 3 27.86 44.91 -21.65
C ARG A 3 26.78 44.35 -22.59
N ARG A 4 25.96 43.42 -22.06
CA ARG A 4 24.51 43.17 -22.33
C ARG A 4 24.09 42.04 -21.37
N GLU A 5 23.64 42.31 -20.15
CA GLU A 5 22.31 42.76 -19.70
C GLU A 5 21.13 41.80 -20.03
N ARG A 6 20.77 41.03 -18.97
CA ARG A 6 19.43 40.69 -18.44
C ARG A 6 18.23 40.57 -19.39
N ARG A 7 17.46 39.48 -19.20
CA ARG A 7 16.00 39.57 -18.95
C ARG A 7 15.56 38.60 -17.85
N LYS A 8 14.85 39.17 -16.88
CA LYS A 8 14.06 38.56 -15.82
C LYS A 8 12.59 38.77 -16.19
N SER A 9 11.76 37.76 -15.94
CA SER A 9 10.29 37.79 -15.93
C SER A 9 9.88 36.40 -15.41
N GLU A 10 9.58 36.20 -14.13
CA GLU A 10 8.38 36.64 -13.38
C GLU A 10 7.06 36.22 -14.05
N GLU A 11 6.13 35.81 -13.18
CA GLU A 11 4.71 35.51 -13.39
C GLU A 11 4.32 34.07 -13.82
N LEU A 12 4.07 33.23 -12.80
CA LEU A 12 2.94 32.29 -12.82
C LEU A 12 1.64 33.09 -12.95
N PRO A 13 0.62 32.54 -13.64
CA PRO A 13 -0.67 32.54 -12.98
C PRO A 13 -1.39 31.19 -13.05
N ASP A 14 -2.02 30.89 -11.91
CA ASP A 14 -3.04 29.92 -11.61
C ASP A 14 -4.06 29.62 -12.73
N ALA A 15 -4.22 28.32 -13.03
CA ALA A 15 -5.45 27.81 -13.64
C ALA A 15 -5.81 26.41 -13.08
N ARG A 16 -6.58 26.41 -12.00
CA ARG A 16 -7.64 25.44 -11.68
C ARG A 16 -8.93 26.29 -11.50
N PRO A 17 -10.18 25.78 -11.56
CA PRO A 17 -10.60 24.37 -11.57
C PRO A 17 -11.81 24.04 -12.49
N SER A 18 -11.97 22.76 -12.84
CA SER A 18 -13.31 22.22 -13.16
C SER A 18 -13.61 21.04 -12.25
N THR A 19 -14.45 21.38 -11.26
CA THR A 19 -15.51 20.54 -10.69
C THR A 19 -15.14 19.11 -10.30
N MET A 20 -14.89 18.90 -9.00
CA MET A 20 -15.69 17.93 -8.27
C MET A 20 -15.90 18.41 -6.84
N GLN A 21 -17.14 18.22 -6.42
CA GLN A 21 -17.82 18.80 -5.28
C GLN A 21 -17.10 18.57 -3.95
N SER A 22 -17.22 19.59 -3.10
CA SER A 22 -16.92 19.62 -1.68
C SER A 22 -17.22 18.28 -0.97
N LEU A 23 -16.19 17.65 -0.40
CA LEU A 23 -16.39 16.69 0.68
C LEU A 23 -15.62 17.20 1.90
N LYS A 24 -16.44 17.51 2.91
CA LYS A 24 -16.10 18.08 4.21
C LYS A 24 -14.89 17.43 4.84
N SER A 25 -14.03 18.28 5.38
CA SER A 25 -13.05 18.01 6.42
C SER A 25 -13.61 17.05 7.47
N LEU A 26 -13.04 15.86 7.60
CA LEU A 26 -13.18 15.02 8.79
C LEU A 26 -11.88 14.23 9.00
N SER A 27 -11.29 14.54 10.13
CA SER A 27 -10.20 13.87 10.81
C SER A 27 -10.46 12.37 10.94
N LYS A 28 -9.41 11.56 10.71
CA LYS A 28 -9.30 10.16 11.14
C LYS A 28 -10.26 9.18 10.43
N SER A 29 -10.08 8.98 9.12
CA SER A 29 -10.78 7.91 8.38
C SER A 29 -10.19 6.54 8.70
N ARG A 30 -10.60 6.00 9.84
CA ARG A 30 -10.92 4.58 9.97
C ARG A 30 -12.20 4.36 9.13
N ASP A 31 -12.33 3.20 8.50
CA ASP A 31 -13.58 2.66 7.96
C ASP A 31 -14.01 3.05 6.51
N PHE A 32 -13.70 2.12 5.59
CA PHE A 32 -14.65 1.51 4.63
C PHE A 32 -14.02 0.26 3.96
N SER A 33 -12.68 0.21 3.85
CA SER A 33 -11.94 -0.87 3.15
C SER A 33 -11.40 -2.00 4.02
N ASP A 34 -11.59 -1.96 5.34
CA ASP A 34 -11.11 -3.03 6.25
C ASP A 34 -12.13 -4.16 6.43
N ALA A 35 -13.44 -3.88 6.32
CA ALA A 35 -14.48 -4.91 6.42
C ALA A 35 -14.42 -5.89 5.24
N THR A 36 -14.29 -5.36 4.02
CA THR A 36 -14.20 -6.17 2.79
C THR A 36 -12.89 -6.96 2.70
N GLU A 37 -11.78 -6.41 3.19
CA GLU A 37 -10.51 -7.15 3.28
C GLU A 37 -10.61 -8.28 4.34
N ALA A 38 -11.27 -8.04 5.47
CA ALA A 38 -11.45 -9.07 6.50
C ALA A 38 -12.29 -10.26 6.00
N GLU A 39 -13.38 -9.99 5.28
CA GLU A 39 -14.21 -11.02 4.64
C GLU A 39 -13.43 -11.78 3.57
N MET A 40 -12.70 -11.06 2.71
CA MET A 40 -11.90 -11.64 1.63
C MET A 40 -10.90 -12.68 2.14
N TRP A 41 -10.24 -12.42 3.27
CA TRP A 41 -9.22 -13.30 3.85
C TRP A 41 -9.76 -14.18 4.99
N ALA A 42 -11.07 -14.25 5.20
CA ALA A 42 -11.67 -15.01 6.29
C ALA A 42 -11.33 -16.51 6.21
N SER A 43 -11.41 -17.10 5.01
CA SER A 43 -11.06 -18.50 4.78
C SER A 43 -9.58 -18.78 5.02
N THR A 44 -8.70 -17.91 4.53
CA THR A 44 -7.24 -18.00 4.73
C THR A 44 -6.87 -17.89 6.20
N SER A 45 -7.53 -17.00 6.94
CA SER A 45 -7.36 -16.85 8.39
C SER A 45 -7.68 -18.15 9.14
N LYS A 46 -8.78 -18.82 8.76
CA LYS A 46 -9.16 -20.12 9.32
C LYS A 46 -8.14 -21.22 8.97
N LEU A 47 -7.67 -21.26 7.73
CA LEU A 47 -6.64 -22.21 7.29
C LEU A 47 -5.36 -22.05 8.13
N ILE A 48 -4.83 -20.84 8.28
CA ILE A 48 -3.61 -20.57 9.07
C ILE A 48 -3.77 -21.05 10.52
N LYS A 49 -4.93 -20.82 11.15
CA LYS A 49 -5.21 -21.29 12.51
C LYS A 49 -5.21 -22.82 12.61
N LYS A 50 -5.70 -23.53 11.59
CA LYS A 50 -5.74 -25.01 11.55
C LYS A 50 -4.34 -25.63 11.45
N GLN A 51 -3.36 -24.92 10.89
CA GLN A 51 -2.00 -25.44 10.69
C GLN A 51 -1.16 -25.53 11.98
N ASN A 52 -1.68 -25.11 13.15
CA ASN A 52 -0.99 -25.19 14.46
C ASN A 52 0.47 -24.69 14.43
N LEU A 53 0.74 -23.60 13.71
CA LEU A 53 2.09 -23.06 13.46
C LEU A 53 2.78 -22.46 14.70
N GLY A 54 2.21 -22.61 15.90
CA GLY A 54 2.67 -21.94 17.12
C GLY A 54 2.63 -20.42 17.00
N SER A 55 3.61 -19.73 17.61
CA SER A 55 3.69 -18.26 17.58
C SER A 55 4.38 -17.71 16.32
N THR A 56 5.18 -18.52 15.63
CA THR A 56 6.05 -18.09 14.53
C THR A 56 6.02 -19.10 13.38
N ALA A 57 5.67 -18.62 12.18
CA ALA A 57 5.68 -19.38 10.94
C ALA A 57 6.98 -19.12 10.16
N HIS A 58 7.63 -20.19 9.71
CA HIS A 58 8.89 -20.15 8.97
C HIS A 58 8.59 -20.24 7.47
N CYS A 59 9.09 -19.29 6.68
CA CYS A 59 9.02 -19.40 5.24
C CYS A 59 10.03 -20.46 4.78
N ARG A 60 9.64 -21.39 3.90
CA ARG A 60 10.55 -22.38 3.31
C ARG A 60 11.31 -21.86 2.10
N ARG A 61 10.74 -20.87 1.40
CA ARG A 61 11.35 -20.27 0.21
C ARG A 61 12.40 -19.20 0.54
N CYS A 62 12.43 -18.71 1.78
CA CYS A 62 13.45 -17.76 2.23
C CYS A 62 13.80 -17.99 3.70
N LYS A 63 14.89 -17.38 4.19
CA LYS A 63 15.37 -17.60 5.57
C LYS A 63 14.60 -16.82 6.65
N TRP A 64 13.44 -16.25 6.32
CA TRP A 64 12.69 -15.38 7.23
C TRP A 64 11.57 -16.12 7.94
N SER A 65 11.44 -15.81 9.23
CA SER A 65 10.34 -16.24 10.07
C SER A 65 9.48 -15.03 10.43
N VAL A 66 8.17 -15.22 10.47
CA VAL A 66 7.21 -14.18 10.83
C VAL A 66 6.21 -14.70 11.85
N GLN A 67 5.56 -13.81 12.58
CA GLN A 67 4.49 -14.22 13.50
C GLN A 67 3.41 -14.97 12.73
N ALA A 68 2.90 -16.06 13.33
CA ALA A 68 1.92 -16.96 12.74
C ALA A 68 0.50 -16.35 12.74
N ASN A 69 0.36 -15.16 12.14
CA ASN A 69 -0.92 -14.51 11.91
C ASN A 69 -1.06 -14.09 10.45
N LEU A 70 -2.31 -14.03 9.98
CA LEU A 70 -2.63 -13.72 8.59
C LEU A 70 -2.00 -12.41 8.12
N VAL A 71 -2.06 -11.35 8.93
CA VAL A 71 -1.57 -10.03 8.54
C VAL A 71 -0.07 -10.05 8.28
N ARG A 72 0.72 -10.72 9.11
CA ARG A 72 2.18 -10.79 9.01
C ARG A 72 2.61 -11.73 7.90
N ILE A 73 1.98 -12.91 7.79
CA ILE A 73 2.21 -13.86 6.70
C ILE A 73 1.90 -13.21 5.35
N ARG A 74 0.76 -12.52 5.23
CA ARG A 74 0.39 -11.80 4.00
C ARG A 74 1.33 -10.67 3.67
N LYS A 75 1.70 -9.85 4.65
CA LYS A 75 2.71 -8.80 4.45
C LYS A 75 4.04 -9.40 4.02
N HIS A 76 4.46 -10.52 4.60
CA HIS A 76 5.67 -11.21 4.19
C HIS A 76 5.63 -11.63 2.72
N VAL A 77 4.59 -12.39 2.33
CA VAL A 77 4.43 -12.86 0.95
C VAL A 77 4.34 -11.68 -0.03
N ASN A 78 3.54 -10.67 0.29
CA ASN A 78 3.42 -9.49 -0.56
C ASN A 78 4.74 -8.71 -0.65
N ASN A 79 5.55 -8.62 0.39
CA ASN A 79 6.75 -7.78 0.37
C ASN A 79 7.95 -8.50 -0.26
N VAL A 80 8.08 -9.80 0.00
CA VAL A 80 9.25 -10.58 -0.38
C VAL A 80 9.06 -11.26 -1.74
N HIS A 81 7.85 -11.77 -2.01
CA HIS A 81 7.60 -12.62 -3.17
C HIS A 81 6.81 -11.92 -4.29
N MET A 82 5.79 -11.10 -3.96
CA MET A 82 4.90 -10.53 -5.00
C MET A 82 5.15 -9.06 -5.34
N ARG A 83 5.37 -8.22 -4.33
CA ARG A 83 5.57 -6.76 -4.41
C ARG A 83 4.43 -5.98 -5.06
N PHE A 84 3.18 -6.37 -4.82
CA PHE A 84 2.03 -5.59 -5.30
C PHE A 84 2.00 -4.20 -4.64
N ASN A 85 1.88 -3.17 -5.48
CA ASN A 85 1.84 -1.76 -5.08
C ASN A 85 0.40 -1.33 -4.82
N ARG A 86 0.02 -1.27 -3.54
CA ARG A 86 -1.38 -1.00 -3.14
C ARG A 86 -1.60 0.39 -2.54
N PHE A 87 -0.52 1.14 -2.33
CA PHE A 87 -0.58 2.47 -1.74
C PHE A 87 -0.30 3.48 -2.83
N ARG A 88 -1.33 4.22 -3.24
CA ARG A 88 -1.24 5.21 -4.30
C ARG A 88 -1.24 6.62 -3.72
N CYS A 89 -0.37 7.48 -4.24
CA CYS A 89 -0.46 8.91 -3.97
C CYS A 89 -1.68 9.50 -4.69
N ASN A 90 -2.54 10.27 -4.01
CA ASN A 90 -3.69 10.87 -4.69
C ASN A 90 -3.32 12.10 -5.56
N TYR A 91 -2.08 12.59 -5.45
CA TYR A 91 -1.63 13.77 -6.19
C TYR A 91 -0.84 13.42 -7.46
N CYS A 92 -0.18 12.26 -7.50
CA CYS A 92 0.60 11.79 -8.64
C CYS A 92 0.33 10.30 -8.91
N SER A 93 0.87 9.77 -10.00
CA SER A 93 0.65 8.37 -10.39
C SER A 93 1.56 7.37 -9.68
N GLU A 94 2.34 7.81 -8.68
CA GLU A 94 3.26 6.94 -7.94
C GLU A 94 2.51 5.98 -7.01
N MET A 95 2.96 4.71 -7.03
CA MET A 95 2.40 3.63 -6.23
C MET A 95 3.50 2.90 -5.47
N PHE A 96 3.15 2.40 -4.29
CA PHE A 96 4.10 1.85 -3.33
C PHE A 96 3.60 0.53 -2.75
N VAL A 97 4.54 -0.37 -2.45
CA VAL A 97 4.27 -1.63 -1.72
C VAL A 97 3.93 -1.36 -0.26
N HIS A 98 4.54 -0.33 0.35
CA HIS A 98 4.38 0.00 1.77
C HIS A 98 3.79 1.39 1.97
N GLN A 99 2.88 1.50 2.93
CA GLN A 99 2.32 2.78 3.36
C GLN A 99 3.40 3.78 3.79
N THR A 100 4.40 3.32 4.58
CA THR A 100 5.49 4.19 5.04
C THR A 100 6.33 4.77 3.91
N LYS A 101 6.45 4.04 2.78
CA LYS A 101 7.14 4.55 1.59
C LYS A 101 6.30 5.61 0.89
N ALA A 102 4.99 5.42 0.79
CA ALA A 102 4.05 6.43 0.28
C ALA A 102 4.05 7.70 1.15
N GLU A 103 4.06 7.56 2.48
CA GLU A 103 4.15 8.69 3.43
C GLU A 103 5.46 9.47 3.27
N ARG A 104 6.58 8.75 3.12
CA ARG A 104 7.87 9.40 2.85
C ARG A 104 7.88 10.09 1.49
N HIS A 105 7.28 9.49 0.46
CA HIS A 105 7.13 10.11 -0.84
C HIS A 105 6.31 11.41 -0.74
N GLN A 106 5.16 11.38 -0.05
CA GLN A 106 4.35 12.57 0.19
C GLN A 106 5.16 13.68 0.86
N ARG A 107 5.89 13.37 1.93
CA ARG A 107 6.70 14.36 2.67
C ARG A 107 7.83 14.98 1.84
N SER A 108 8.42 14.21 0.92
CA SER A 108 9.60 14.64 0.15
C SER A 108 9.25 15.28 -1.19
N GLN A 109 8.23 14.77 -1.90
CA GLN A 109 7.86 15.20 -3.24
C GLN A 109 6.71 16.21 -3.25
N HIS A 110 5.93 16.27 -2.17
CA HIS A 110 4.76 17.14 -2.06
C HIS A 110 4.79 17.96 -0.77
N PHE A 111 5.91 18.66 -0.58
CA PHE A 111 6.19 19.46 0.61
C PHE A 111 5.02 20.36 1.02
N GLY A 112 4.64 20.32 2.30
CA GLY A 112 3.57 21.15 2.86
C GLY A 112 2.15 20.74 2.47
N ARG A 113 1.95 19.66 1.69
CA ARG A 113 0.61 19.18 1.30
C ARG A 113 0.22 17.93 2.08
N ASN A 114 -0.91 17.99 2.77
CA ASN A 114 -1.54 16.81 3.34
C ASN A 114 -2.32 16.06 2.25
N ILE A 115 -1.58 15.37 1.37
CA ILE A 115 -2.16 14.56 0.30
C ILE A 115 -2.57 13.21 0.87
N PRO A 116 -3.83 12.77 0.67
CA PRO A 116 -4.25 11.47 1.12
C PRO A 116 -3.55 10.37 0.32
N ILE A 117 -3.10 9.33 1.04
CA ILE A 117 -2.61 8.09 0.45
C ILE A 117 -3.79 7.14 0.35
N ILE A 118 -4.11 6.71 -0.85
CA ILE A 118 -5.22 5.80 -1.11
C ILE A 118 -4.69 4.37 -1.00
N ARG A 119 -5.30 3.57 -0.10
CA ARG A 119 -5.09 2.13 -0.05
C ARG A 119 -6.07 1.47 -1.03
N LEU A 120 -5.55 0.94 -2.11
CA LEU A 120 -6.35 0.22 -3.10
C LEU A 120 -6.79 -1.14 -2.52
N PRO A 121 -8.04 -1.57 -2.80
CA PRO A 121 -8.49 -2.91 -2.44
C PRO A 121 -7.69 -3.95 -3.23
N TRP A 122 -7.63 -5.15 -2.69
CA TRP A 122 -7.06 -6.29 -3.40
C TRP A 122 -7.99 -6.71 -4.53
N THR A 123 -7.39 -7.06 -5.67
CA THR A 123 -8.09 -7.79 -6.73
C THR A 123 -8.18 -9.28 -6.37
N LEU A 124 -9.10 -10.02 -7.02
CA LEU A 124 -9.24 -11.46 -6.78
C LEU A 124 -7.99 -12.22 -7.26
N GLU A 125 -7.38 -11.74 -8.33
CA GLU A 125 -6.17 -12.28 -8.95
C GLU A 125 -4.97 -12.13 -8.02
N GLU A 126 -4.75 -10.93 -7.45
CA GLU A 126 -3.68 -10.69 -6.47
C GLU A 126 -3.87 -11.53 -5.21
N LYS A 127 -5.12 -11.67 -4.75
CA LYS A 127 -5.45 -12.52 -3.60
C LYS A 127 -5.05 -13.97 -3.88
N PHE A 128 -5.48 -14.52 -5.01
CA PHE A 128 -5.22 -15.91 -5.38
C PHE A 128 -3.71 -16.20 -5.44
N GLU A 129 -2.93 -15.33 -6.07
CA GLU A 129 -1.47 -15.49 -6.16
C GLU A 129 -0.80 -15.45 -4.78
N ILE A 130 -1.26 -14.56 -3.89
CA ILE A 130 -0.76 -14.51 -2.52
C ILE A 130 -1.12 -15.78 -1.75
N GLU A 131 -2.37 -16.26 -1.83
CA GLU A 131 -2.80 -17.48 -1.13
C GLU A 131 -1.99 -18.69 -1.59
N LYS A 132 -1.85 -18.86 -2.90
CA LYS A 132 -1.01 -19.90 -3.49
C LYS A 132 0.42 -19.83 -2.97
N THR A 133 1.01 -18.64 -2.95
CA THR A 133 2.38 -18.45 -2.45
C THR A 133 2.48 -18.66 -0.94
N MET A 134 1.46 -18.33 -0.15
CA MET A 134 1.43 -18.67 1.28
C MET A 134 1.48 -20.18 1.49
N ILE A 135 0.67 -20.93 0.73
CA ILE A 135 0.65 -22.39 0.79
C ILE A 135 2.01 -22.95 0.40
N GLU A 136 2.63 -22.46 -0.67
CA GLU A 136 3.97 -22.91 -1.08
C GLU A 136 5.07 -22.56 -0.06
N CYS A 137 5.05 -21.33 0.47
CA CYS A 137 6.06 -20.85 1.41
C CYS A 137 5.96 -21.54 2.78
N PHE A 138 4.75 -21.74 3.29
CA PHE A 138 4.55 -22.23 4.67
C PHE A 138 4.00 -23.66 4.74
N GLY A 139 3.55 -24.23 3.61
CA GLY A 139 3.07 -25.62 3.48
C GLY A 139 1.80 -25.89 4.21
N PHE A 140 0.87 -24.96 4.06
CA PHE A 140 -0.45 -25.17 4.59
C PHE A 140 -1.07 -26.36 3.86
N VAL A 141 -1.52 -27.35 4.63
CA VAL A 141 -2.31 -28.46 4.09
C VAL A 141 -3.72 -27.92 3.81
N VAL A 142 -4.11 -27.90 2.53
CA VAL A 142 -5.43 -27.43 2.06
C VAL A 142 -6.46 -28.53 2.23
#